data_AF-A0A2D6XBV4-F1
#
_entry.id   AF-A0A2D6XBV4-F1
#
_cell.length_a   1.000
_cell.length_b   1.000
_cell.length_c   1.000
_cell.angle_alpha   90.00
_cell.angle_beta   90.00
_cell.angle_gamma   90.00
#
_symmetry.space_group_name_H-M   'P 1'
#
loop_
_entity.id
_entity.type
_entity.pdbx_description
1 polymer ?
#
loop_
_entity_poly.entity_id
_entity_poly.type
_entity_poly.pdbx_seq_one_letter_code
_entity_poly.pdbx_strand_id
1 'polypeptide(L)'
;MKYVDFNSVKIRNFLSIGKEPVEISFKHGLNVITGVNRDKEDRRNGVGKSTIADAIHFAIFGETIRELSKEFIVNSINKKNTYVELKFSVNENNKTKNYRIVRKLKPTKCYLYVDGTDLTESTIPNTNKRIKSILNSSPEVFQNCVIMSLNTTLPFMAQRKVEKRKFIEGILNLEIFSEMLLSARSEYNDVQKKYEHITKDFDHANNICKLLNDQKENIINSVKEQKDKILKRVKTIQDEIAENKSKIKNINKELFEKSKDKFKVINEKISDISTQLSNVKTKITRHETEIEFHNKKLNNIGTSADVCPTCLHQITNNDRSHIQKEKNNILKDIENCNDDIVSLNQQVDSIKELKQNNITAQGQINQYISNIKTVNNNNKLAKTYIENLNKDLEKNNQDLTELQKRETSVEVQDLNNKINNNLKEVQQLEQNSNTIYKSLSTLEVVKYILSEEGVKSFIVKKILDVLNNRLLYYLQKMDANCICRFNEYFEEEIVNEKGENCSYFNFSGAERKNIDLAILFTFMDMRRLQGDIAYNIVMFDELLDSSLDEKGVELVLNIIRERIDTYSESIYIISHRKESVKAATGDVVVLEKKNGITTRVDLVNKTE
;
A
#
# COMPACT_ATOMS: atom_id res chain seq x y z
N MET A 1 37.23 29.11 14.80
CA MET A 1 36.98 29.27 16.24
C MET A 1 36.67 30.73 16.52
N LYS A 2 35.52 30.97 17.12
CA LYS A 2 35.00 32.28 17.48
C LYS A 2 35.46 32.62 18.89
N TYR A 3 36.10 33.77 19.06
CA TYR A 3 36.61 34.22 20.35
C TYR A 3 35.78 35.41 20.82
N VAL A 4 35.15 35.28 21.97
CA VAL A 4 34.31 36.32 22.58
C VAL A 4 35.12 36.97 23.69
N ASP A 5 35.43 38.24 23.49
CA ASP A 5 36.20 39.07 24.40
C ASP A 5 35.28 40.07 25.11
N PHE A 6 34.89 39.77 26.35
CA PHE A 6 34.14 40.69 27.18
C PHE A 6 35.02 41.88 27.57
N ASN A 7 34.59 43.09 27.22
CA ASN A 7 35.37 44.32 27.42
C ASN A 7 35.00 45.04 28.71
N SER A 8 33.70 45.27 28.95
CA SER A 8 33.25 45.93 30.17
C SER A 8 31.80 45.67 30.53
N VAL A 9 31.49 45.82 31.82
CA VAL A 9 30.12 45.82 32.34
C VAL A 9 29.86 47.11 33.11
N LYS A 10 28.70 47.72 32.88
CA LYS A 10 28.23 48.94 33.55
C LYS A 10 26.87 48.70 34.18
N ILE A 11 26.78 48.93 35.48
CA ILE A 11 25.66 48.50 36.32
C ILE A 11 25.10 49.71 37.08
N ARG A 12 23.78 49.90 37.06
CA ARG A 12 23.10 50.97 37.79
C ARG A 12 21.72 50.53 38.25
N ASN A 13 21.32 50.90 39.47
CA ASN A 13 20.03 50.58 40.08
C ASN A 13 19.68 49.07 40.02
N PHE A 14 20.68 48.23 40.27
CA PHE A 14 20.59 46.77 40.17
C PHE A 14 21.05 46.15 41.49
N LEU A 15 20.16 45.39 42.15
CA LEU A 15 20.36 44.88 43.50
C LEU A 15 20.86 45.98 44.46
N SER A 16 22.04 45.82 45.05
CA SER A 16 22.64 46.78 45.97
C SER A 16 23.26 48.01 45.29
N ILE A 17 23.51 47.96 43.98
CA ILE A 17 24.14 49.07 43.24
C ILE A 17 23.13 50.19 43.00
N GLY A 18 23.52 51.41 43.37
CA GLY A 18 22.67 52.60 43.36
C GLY A 18 22.63 53.37 42.05
N LYS A 19 22.37 54.68 42.16
CA LYS A 19 22.21 55.60 41.01
C LYS A 19 23.55 55.91 40.34
N GLU A 20 24.62 55.96 41.12
CA GLU A 20 25.98 56.05 40.58
C GLU A 20 26.36 54.70 39.96
N PRO A 21 26.73 54.67 38.68
CA PRO A 21 27.00 53.41 38.00
C PRO A 21 28.33 52.81 38.47
N VAL A 22 28.33 51.51 38.72
CA VAL A 22 29.56 50.72 38.89
C VAL A 22 29.97 50.21 37.51
N GLU A 23 31.17 50.57 37.09
CA GLU A 23 31.75 50.16 35.79
C GLU A 23 33.03 49.37 36.01
N ILE A 24 33.13 48.22 35.36
CA ILE A 24 34.28 47.31 35.43
C ILE A 24 34.73 47.04 34.01
N SER A 25 35.98 47.39 33.72
CA SER A 25 36.65 47.02 32.48
C SER A 25 37.42 45.73 32.74
N PHE A 26 37.18 44.70 31.93
CA PHE A 26 37.80 43.41 32.12
C PHE A 26 39.26 43.45 31.69
N LYS A 27 40.18 43.01 32.56
CA LYS A 27 41.62 43.01 32.33
C LYS A 27 42.15 41.59 32.36
N HIS A 28 43.15 41.33 31.53
CA HIS A 28 43.88 40.08 31.52
C HIS A 28 44.60 39.81 32.86
N GLY A 29 44.75 38.54 33.23
CA GLY A 29 45.43 38.12 34.46
C GLY A 29 44.47 37.72 35.59
N LEU A 30 45.02 37.61 36.80
CA LEU A 30 44.26 37.28 38.01
C LEU A 30 43.78 38.58 38.67
N ASN A 31 42.49 38.84 38.55
CA ASN A 31 41.81 40.00 39.11
C ASN A 31 41.04 39.60 40.37
N VAL A 32 40.91 40.52 41.32
CA VAL A 32 40.21 40.28 42.59
C VAL A 32 39.12 41.30 42.81
N ILE A 33 37.91 40.83 43.11
CA ILE A 33 36.78 41.67 43.53
C ILE A 33 36.62 41.51 45.04
N THR A 34 36.86 42.60 45.77
CA THR A 34 36.76 42.64 47.23
C THR A 34 35.94 43.85 47.68
N GLY A 35 35.66 43.96 48.98
CA GLY A 35 34.94 45.13 49.47
C GLY A 35 34.75 45.20 50.98
N VAL A 36 34.28 46.37 51.41
CA VAL A 36 34.05 46.71 52.82
C VAL A 36 32.60 47.16 53.01
N ASN A 37 31.94 46.65 54.05
CA ASN A 37 30.60 47.07 54.42
C ASN A 37 30.71 48.15 55.50
N ARG A 38 30.32 49.39 55.20
CA ARG A 38 30.28 50.47 56.21
C ARG A 38 28.95 50.51 56.97
N ASP A 39 27.94 49.76 56.53
CA ASP A 39 26.65 49.68 57.25
C ASP A 39 26.72 48.76 58.48
N LYS A 40 27.76 47.93 58.58
CA LYS A 40 28.01 47.02 59.69
C LYS A 40 29.49 47.00 60.00
N GLU A 41 29.87 47.41 61.20
CA GLU A 41 31.26 47.36 61.66
C GLU A 41 31.81 45.92 61.55
N ASP A 42 33.05 45.79 61.07
CA ASP A 42 33.83 44.56 60.88
C ASP A 42 33.26 43.47 59.96
N ARG A 43 32.21 43.74 59.16
CA ARG A 43 31.72 42.78 58.17
C ARG A 43 32.15 43.13 56.74
N ARG A 44 32.72 42.16 56.03
CA ARG A 44 33.03 42.25 54.58
C ARG A 44 32.01 41.54 53.69
N ASN A 45 31.00 40.94 54.34
CA ASN A 45 29.90 40.25 53.68
C ASN A 45 28.73 41.21 53.44
N GLY A 46 27.96 40.92 52.38
CA GLY A 46 26.78 41.72 52.02
C GLY A 46 27.09 43.07 51.36
N VAL A 47 28.32 43.27 50.88
CA VAL A 47 28.77 44.49 50.15
C VAL A 47 28.20 44.56 48.73
N GLY A 48 27.75 43.44 48.15
CA GLY A 48 27.29 43.38 46.76
C GLY A 48 28.34 42.92 45.75
N LYS A 49 29.33 42.14 46.18
CA LYS A 49 30.40 41.64 45.30
C LYS A 49 29.88 40.72 44.17
N SER A 50 29.09 39.70 44.52
CA SER A 50 28.47 38.79 43.56
C SER A 50 27.44 39.47 42.63
N THR A 51 27.00 40.70 42.95
CA THR A 51 26.10 41.48 42.09
C THR A 51 26.70 41.76 40.71
N ILE A 52 28.04 41.78 40.60
CA ILE A 52 28.73 41.94 39.31
C ILE A 52 28.48 40.71 38.41
N ALA A 53 28.68 39.51 38.97
CA ALA A 53 28.41 38.24 38.32
C ALA A 53 26.92 38.13 37.91
N ASP A 54 26.01 38.46 38.84
CA ASP A 54 24.57 38.52 38.56
C ASP A 54 24.23 39.50 37.43
N ALA A 55 24.92 40.64 37.33
CA ALA A 55 24.68 41.63 36.29
C ALA A 55 25.12 41.14 34.90
N ILE A 56 26.26 40.46 34.80
CA ILE A 56 26.71 39.88 33.52
C ILE A 56 25.73 38.80 33.06
N HIS A 57 25.36 37.88 33.96
CA HIS A 57 24.37 36.85 33.68
C HIS A 57 23.02 37.46 33.27
N PHE A 58 22.57 38.48 34.00
CA PHE A 58 21.35 39.23 33.67
C PHE A 58 21.44 39.90 32.31
N ALA A 59 22.54 40.56 31.97
CA ALA A 59 22.73 41.19 30.67
C ALA A 59 22.59 40.17 29.53
N ILE A 60 23.14 38.98 29.68
CA ILE A 60 23.10 37.93 28.64
C ILE A 60 21.72 37.26 28.59
N PHE A 61 21.23 36.72 29.71
CA PHE A 61 20.08 35.82 29.74
C PHE A 61 18.76 36.48 30.17
N GLY A 62 18.83 37.62 30.86
CA GLY A 62 17.66 38.34 31.37
C GLY A 62 17.20 37.88 32.75
N GLU A 63 17.98 37.03 33.41
CA GLU A 63 17.78 36.50 34.75
C GLU A 63 19.10 36.53 35.54
N THR A 64 19.01 36.57 36.86
CA THR A 64 20.20 36.51 37.74
C THR A 64 20.63 35.06 37.98
N ILE A 65 21.84 34.87 38.49
CA ILE A 65 22.35 33.54 38.88
C ILE A 65 21.54 33.02 40.07
N ARG A 66 21.14 33.94 40.95
CA ARG A 66 20.21 33.69 42.05
C ARG A 66 18.78 33.62 41.52
N GLU A 67 17.99 32.70 42.07
CA GLU A 67 16.55 32.61 41.79
C GLU A 67 15.81 33.81 42.40
N LEU A 68 15.69 34.89 41.63
CA LEU A 68 15.03 36.12 42.03
C LEU A 68 13.97 36.54 41.02
N SER A 69 12.79 36.91 41.51
CA SER A 69 11.78 37.53 40.65
C SER A 69 12.25 38.90 40.17
N LYS A 70 11.83 39.32 38.98
CA LYS A 70 12.26 40.58 38.33
C LYS A 70 12.02 41.82 39.19
N GLU A 71 11.04 41.77 40.09
CA GLU A 71 10.71 42.88 40.98
C GLU A 71 11.79 43.13 42.03
N PHE A 72 12.45 42.08 42.50
CA PHE A 72 13.51 42.12 43.52
C PHE A 72 14.90 42.37 42.93
N ILE A 73 15.05 42.33 41.60
CA ILE A 73 16.29 42.72 40.90
C ILE A 73 16.50 44.24 40.97
N VAL A 74 15.40 45.01 40.95
CA VAL A 74 15.46 46.48 40.98
C VAL A 74 15.97 46.93 42.34
N ASN A 75 16.92 47.88 42.35
CA ASN A 75 17.43 48.44 43.60
C ASN A 75 16.30 48.96 44.50
N SER A 76 16.30 48.52 45.76
CA SER A 76 15.21 48.75 46.71
C SER A 76 15.01 50.20 47.12
N ILE A 77 16.05 51.04 47.00
CA ILE A 77 16.03 52.46 47.32
C ILE A 77 15.49 53.25 46.13
N ASN A 78 16.08 53.06 44.96
CA ASN A 78 15.73 53.83 43.76
C ASN A 78 14.44 53.35 43.09
N LYS A 79 14.09 52.06 43.21
CA LYS A 79 12.84 51.40 42.75
C LYS A 79 12.51 51.52 41.25
N LYS A 80 13.36 52.13 40.43
CA LYS A 80 13.20 52.31 38.98
C LYS A 80 14.54 52.41 38.25
N ASN A 81 14.50 52.40 36.91
CA ASN A 81 15.64 52.68 36.04
C ASN A 81 16.84 51.75 36.24
N THR A 82 16.60 50.46 36.47
CA THR A 82 17.66 49.45 36.41
C THR A 82 18.28 49.47 35.03
N TYR A 83 19.61 49.44 34.99
CA TYR A 83 20.39 49.51 33.78
C TYR A 83 21.61 48.61 33.92
N VAL A 84 21.72 47.65 33.02
CA VAL A 84 22.94 46.86 32.85
C VAL A 84 23.35 46.94 31.39
N GLU A 85 24.58 47.36 31.15
CA GLU A 85 25.20 47.39 29.84
C GLU A 85 26.42 46.46 29.84
N LEU A 86 26.48 45.56 28.87
CA LEU A 86 27.61 44.66 28.66
C LEU A 86 28.18 44.91 27.25
N LYS A 87 29.48 45.21 27.19
CA LYS A 87 30.23 45.37 25.93
C LYS A 87 31.18 44.20 25.76
N PHE A 88 31.18 43.62 24.58
CA PHE A 88 32.07 42.53 24.21
C PHE A 88 32.36 42.59 22.72
N SER A 89 33.49 42.05 22.30
CA SER A 89 33.83 41.85 20.91
C SER A 89 33.82 40.37 20.57
N VAL A 90 33.52 40.05 19.31
CA VAL A 90 33.53 38.68 18.81
C VAL A 90 34.46 38.64 17.61
N ASN A 91 35.54 37.88 17.73
CA ASN A 91 36.48 37.61 16.65
C ASN A 91 36.14 36.26 16.02
N GLU A 92 35.78 36.28 14.74
CA GLU A 92 35.49 35.08 13.95
C GLU A 92 36.17 35.22 12.59
N ASN A 93 37.05 34.28 12.23
CA ASN A 93 37.81 34.28 10.97
C ASN A 93 38.54 35.61 10.70
N ASN A 94 39.24 36.14 11.70
CA ASN A 94 39.97 37.42 11.67
C ASN A 94 39.09 38.66 11.46
N LYS A 95 37.76 38.55 11.63
CA LYS A 95 36.85 39.69 11.64
C LYS A 95 36.35 39.90 13.07
N THR A 96 36.59 41.10 13.59
CA THR A 96 36.10 41.51 14.91
C THR A 96 34.84 42.34 14.75
N LYS A 97 33.76 41.92 15.40
CA LYS A 97 32.51 42.68 15.54
C LYS A 97 32.33 43.10 16.98
N ASN A 98 31.93 44.35 17.19
CA ASN A 98 31.71 44.90 18.53
C ASN A 98 30.23 44.85 18.89
N TYR A 99 29.93 44.22 20.01
CA TYR A 99 28.58 44.04 20.51
C TYR A 99 28.35 44.84 21.78
N ARG A 100 27.12 45.34 21.92
CA ARG A 100 26.65 46.01 23.13
C ARG A 100 25.25 45.55 23.46
N ILE A 101 25.07 44.95 24.63
CA ILE A 101 23.77 44.57 25.16
C ILE A 101 23.37 45.57 26.23
N VAL A 102 22.14 46.08 26.18
CA VAL A 102 21.58 46.95 27.22
C VAL A 102 20.26 46.38 27.72
N ARG A 103 20.21 46.01 29.01
CA ARG A 103 18.97 45.60 29.68
C ARG A 103 18.51 46.63 30.68
N LYS A 104 17.20 46.86 30.68
CA LYS A 104 16.52 47.77 31.59
C LYS A 104 15.34 47.07 32.27
N LEU A 105 15.07 47.45 33.52
CA LEU A 105 13.83 47.12 34.24
C LEU A 105 13.16 48.39 34.73
N LYS A 106 11.82 48.39 34.72
CA LYS A 106 10.96 49.54 35.05
C LYS A 106 11.38 50.81 34.27
N PRO A 107 11.16 50.87 32.93
CA PRO A 107 10.48 49.87 32.08
C PRO A 107 11.38 48.72 31.59
N THR A 108 10.79 47.56 31.33
CA THR A 108 11.50 46.35 30.85
C THR A 108 11.87 46.46 29.38
N LYS A 109 13.16 46.53 29.06
CA LYS A 109 13.66 46.58 27.68
C LYS A 109 14.97 45.79 27.54
N CYS A 110 15.20 45.22 26.36
CA CYS A 110 16.45 44.55 25.99
C CYS A 110 16.86 45.06 24.61
N TYR A 111 18.03 45.67 24.52
CA TYR A 111 18.60 46.17 23.27
C TYR A 111 19.89 45.43 22.94
N LEU A 112 20.08 45.16 21.65
CA LEU A 112 21.29 44.54 21.11
C LEU A 112 21.83 45.43 20.00
N TYR A 113 23.09 45.82 20.09
CA TYR A 113 23.78 46.60 19.05
C TYR A 113 24.99 45.83 18.52
N VAL A 114 25.25 45.97 17.22
CA VAL A 114 26.42 45.41 16.53
C VAL A 114 27.08 46.51 15.72
N ASP A 115 28.35 46.81 16.01
CA ASP A 115 29.14 47.88 15.38
C ASP A 115 28.38 49.22 15.35
N GLY A 116 27.64 49.51 16.43
CA GLY A 116 26.83 50.72 16.59
C GLY A 116 25.42 50.66 15.99
N THR A 117 25.12 49.66 15.15
CA THR A 117 23.80 49.46 14.54
C THR A 117 22.87 48.68 15.46
N ASP A 118 21.60 49.07 15.55
CA ASP A 118 20.60 48.36 16.34
C ASP A 118 20.19 47.04 15.65
N LEU A 119 20.40 45.92 16.33
CA LEU A 119 20.03 44.56 15.92
C LEU A 119 19.01 43.97 16.91
N THR A 120 18.24 44.81 17.58
CA THR A 120 17.17 44.39 18.49
C THR A 120 16.01 43.79 17.69
N GLU A 121 15.56 42.61 18.10
CA GLU A 121 14.42 41.94 17.49
C GLU A 121 13.08 42.55 17.94
N SER A 122 12.00 42.21 17.24
CA SER A 122 10.64 42.68 17.55
C SER A 122 10.15 42.35 18.97
N THR A 123 10.71 41.30 19.59
CA THR A 123 10.33 40.86 20.93
C THR A 123 11.56 40.52 21.78
N ILE A 124 11.48 40.73 23.10
CA ILE A 124 12.56 40.38 24.05
C ILE A 124 12.96 38.90 23.95
N PRO A 125 12.04 37.93 23.84
CA PRO A 125 12.41 36.52 23.66
C PRO A 125 13.24 36.27 22.39
N ASN A 126 12.91 36.92 21.27
CA ASN A 126 13.69 36.77 20.04
C ASN A 126 15.07 37.40 20.18
N THR A 127 15.18 38.59 20.79
CA THR A 127 16.48 39.22 21.10
C THR A 127 17.32 38.32 22.01
N ASN A 128 16.70 37.69 23.02
CA ASN A 128 17.37 36.73 23.90
C ASN A 128 17.89 35.52 23.13
N LYS A 129 17.09 34.94 22.22
CA LYS A 129 17.54 33.83 21.34
C LYS A 129 18.73 34.26 20.49
N ARG A 130 18.70 35.47 19.94
CA ARG A 130 19.80 36.02 19.14
C ARG A 130 21.08 36.19 19.96
N ILE A 131 20.99 36.73 21.18
CA ILE A 131 22.12 36.85 22.11
C ILE A 131 22.70 35.48 22.45
N LYS A 132 21.85 34.50 22.80
CA LYS A 132 22.28 33.11 23.10
C LYS A 132 23.02 32.48 21.91
N SER A 133 22.55 32.70 20.69
CA SER A 133 23.22 32.23 19.47
C SER A 133 24.55 32.95 19.20
N ILE A 134 24.64 34.27 19.47
CA ILE A 134 25.90 35.02 19.35
C ILE A 134 26.94 34.51 20.35
N LEU A 135 26.55 34.18 21.57
CA LEU A 135 27.47 33.69 22.59
C LEU A 135 27.61 32.16 22.60
N ASN A 136 26.79 31.43 21.84
CA ASN A 136 26.75 29.96 21.82
C ASN A 136 26.78 29.33 23.23
N SER A 137 25.91 29.82 24.12
CA SER A 137 25.87 29.41 25.52
C SER A 137 24.45 29.34 26.05
N SER A 138 24.16 28.28 26.81
CA SER A 138 22.99 28.24 27.69
C SER A 138 23.29 28.95 29.03
N PRO A 139 22.27 29.34 29.81
CA PRO A 139 22.44 29.83 31.17
C PRO A 139 23.23 28.85 32.05
N GLU A 140 22.90 27.56 31.98
CA GLU A 140 23.51 26.51 32.80
C GLU A 140 24.99 26.32 32.48
N VAL A 141 25.35 26.32 31.18
CA VAL A 141 26.75 26.24 30.74
C VAL A 141 27.51 27.50 31.16
N PHE A 142 26.90 28.68 31.03
CA PHE A 142 27.57 29.93 31.40
C PHE A 142 27.80 30.03 32.92
N GLN A 143 26.81 29.61 33.72
CA GLN A 143 26.94 29.55 35.18
C GLN A 143 28.01 28.54 35.62
N ASN A 144 28.03 27.32 35.09
CA ASN A 144 28.94 26.30 35.60
C ASN A 144 30.33 26.30 34.95
N CYS A 145 30.56 27.04 33.85
CA CYS A 145 31.86 27.10 33.18
C CYS A 145 32.47 28.52 33.11
N VAL A 146 31.69 29.57 33.37
CA VAL A 146 32.14 30.97 33.23
C VAL A 146 31.95 31.75 34.53
N ILE A 147 30.82 31.61 35.22
CA ILE A 147 30.55 32.31 36.49
C ILE A 147 30.18 31.32 37.59
N MET A 148 31.20 30.79 38.25
CA MET A 148 31.08 29.65 39.15
C MET A 148 30.98 30.12 40.60
N SER A 149 29.90 29.75 41.30
CA SER A 149 29.70 30.07 42.73
C SER A 149 29.76 28.79 43.56
N LEU A 150 30.81 28.61 44.35
CA LEU A 150 31.06 27.34 45.04
C LEU A 150 30.18 27.09 46.27
N ASN A 151 29.52 28.13 46.79
CA ASN A 151 28.70 28.03 48.00
C ASN A 151 27.19 28.19 47.75
N THR A 152 26.77 28.67 46.57
CA THR A 152 25.35 29.02 46.31
C THR A 152 24.65 28.03 45.38
N THR A 153 25.39 27.30 44.54
CA THR A 153 24.84 26.31 43.61
C THR A 153 25.05 24.90 44.13
N LEU A 154 24.07 24.02 43.91
CA LEU A 154 24.23 22.58 44.16
C LEU A 154 25.43 22.05 43.35
N PRO A 155 26.45 21.46 44.00
CA PRO A 155 27.62 20.93 43.29
C PRO A 155 27.20 19.92 42.22
N PHE A 156 27.92 19.88 41.08
CA PHE A 156 27.60 18.99 39.97
C PHE A 156 27.42 17.54 40.42
N MET A 157 28.32 17.04 41.29
CA MET A 157 28.28 15.67 41.80
C MET A 157 27.05 15.36 42.65
N ALA A 158 26.39 16.38 43.22
CA ALA A 158 25.18 16.23 44.02
C ALA A 158 23.88 16.43 43.20
N GLN A 159 23.97 16.80 41.92
CA GLN A 159 22.79 16.98 41.06
C GLN A 159 22.11 15.63 40.73
N ARG A 160 20.85 15.69 40.28
CA ARG A 160 20.13 14.49 39.83
C ARG A 160 20.74 13.95 38.53
N LYS A 161 20.66 12.64 38.29
CA LYS A 161 21.16 11.98 37.05
C LYS A 161 20.73 12.70 35.77
N VAL A 162 19.47 13.13 35.69
CA VAL A 162 18.92 13.85 34.52
C VAL A 162 19.58 15.22 34.33
N GLU A 163 19.86 15.95 35.41
CA GLU A 163 20.50 17.26 35.39
C GLU A 163 21.97 17.13 35.00
N LYS A 164 22.69 16.15 35.57
CA LYS A 164 24.08 15.85 35.22
C LYS A 164 24.24 15.57 33.73
N ARG A 165 23.35 14.72 33.19
CA ARG A 165 23.34 14.36 31.78
C ARG A 165 23.08 15.56 30.88
N LYS A 166 22.05 16.36 31.17
CA LYS A 166 21.74 17.57 30.41
C LYS A 166 22.90 18.56 30.41
N PHE A 167 23.54 18.72 31.56
CA PHE A 167 24.68 19.62 31.70
C PHE A 167 25.87 19.18 30.85
N ILE A 168 26.24 17.90 30.91
CA ILE A 168 27.35 17.37 30.11
C ILE A 168 26.99 17.38 28.62
N GLU A 169 25.77 17.00 28.22
CA GLU A 169 25.32 17.12 26.82
C GLU A 169 25.38 18.58 26.32
N GLY A 170 25.06 19.56 27.17
CA GLY A 170 25.15 20.99 26.85
C GLY A 170 26.59 21.49 26.68
N ILE A 171 27.52 21.08 27.55
CA ILE A 171 28.97 21.39 27.39
C ILE A 171 29.51 20.82 26.09
N LEU A 172 29.09 19.61 25.74
CA LEU A 172 29.55 18.87 24.58
C LEU A 172 28.75 19.19 23.30
N ASN A 173 27.78 20.11 23.38
CA ASN A 173 26.88 20.48 22.31
C ASN A 173 26.22 19.27 21.62
N LEU A 174 25.91 18.22 22.39
CA LEU A 174 25.27 16.98 21.90
C LEU A 174 23.75 17.12 21.72
N GLU A 175 23.18 18.24 22.18
CA GLU A 175 21.76 18.57 22.01
C GLU A 175 21.35 18.62 20.54
N ILE A 176 22.28 18.95 19.63
CA ILE A 176 22.02 18.99 18.19
C ILE A 176 21.55 17.65 17.63
N PHE A 177 22.04 16.52 18.16
CA PHE A 177 21.58 15.19 17.72
C PHE A 177 20.13 14.94 18.11
N SER A 178 19.72 15.44 19.28
CA SER A 178 18.32 15.36 19.73
C SER A 178 17.41 16.20 18.83
N GLU A 179 17.84 17.41 18.44
CA GLU A 179 17.09 18.26 17.50
C GLU A 179 17.02 17.63 16.09
N MET A 180 18.15 17.13 15.58
CA MET A 180 18.21 16.43 14.29
C MET A 180 17.29 15.20 14.27
N LEU A 181 17.27 14.41 15.35
CA LEU A 181 16.39 13.24 15.47
C LEU A 181 14.92 13.64 15.46
N LEU A 182 14.55 14.74 16.13
CA LEU A 182 13.19 15.28 16.10
C LEU A 182 12.79 15.72 14.69
N SER A 183 13.67 16.41 13.96
CA SER A 183 13.44 16.79 12.56
C SER A 183 13.25 15.56 11.67
N ALA A 184 14.16 14.58 11.75
CA ALA A 184 14.09 13.35 10.97
C ALA A 184 12.81 12.53 11.26
N ARG A 185 12.35 12.51 12.52
CA ARG A 185 11.07 11.89 12.89
C ARG A 185 9.88 12.62 12.28
N SER A 186 9.90 13.96 12.28
CA SER A 186 8.84 14.76 11.66
C SER A 186 8.77 14.48 10.15
N GLU A 187 9.91 14.57 9.46
CA GLU A 187 10.01 14.30 8.02
C GLU A 187 9.57 12.88 7.67
N TYR A 188 10.02 11.88 8.45
CA TYR A 188 9.59 10.48 8.28
C TYR A 188 8.06 10.34 8.36
N ASN A 189 7.43 10.94 9.37
CA ASN A 189 5.98 10.85 9.54
C ASN A 189 5.23 11.52 8.38
N ASP A 190 5.75 12.62 7.84
CA ASP A 190 5.13 13.30 6.69
C ASP A 190 5.27 12.49 5.40
N VAL A 191 6.43 11.87 5.17
CA VAL A 191 6.66 10.98 4.02
C VAL A 191 5.83 9.70 4.16
N GLN A 192 5.69 9.14 5.37
CA GLN A 192 4.85 7.97 5.64
C GLN A 192 3.39 8.24 5.31
N LYS A 193 2.82 9.39 5.72
CA LYS A 193 1.45 9.76 5.36
C LYS A 193 1.25 9.83 3.84
N LYS A 194 2.22 10.39 3.11
CA LYS A 194 2.19 10.44 1.64
C LYS A 194 2.25 9.05 1.02
N TYR A 195 3.09 8.17 1.55
CA TYR A 195 3.19 6.78 1.12
C TYR A 195 1.88 6.03 1.33
N GLU A 196 1.26 6.16 2.51
CA GLU A 196 -0.03 5.52 2.81
C GLU A 196 -1.15 6.01 1.88
N HIS A 197 -1.17 7.30 1.54
CA HIS A 197 -2.14 7.84 0.57
C HIS A 197 -1.95 7.24 -0.83
N ILE A 198 -0.73 7.27 -1.35
CA ILE A 198 -0.44 6.75 -2.70
C ILE A 198 -0.65 5.23 -2.78
N THR A 199 -0.37 4.50 -1.70
CA THR A 199 -0.64 3.05 -1.64
C THR A 199 -2.15 2.77 -1.70
N LYS A 200 -2.98 3.57 -1.03
CA LYS A 200 -4.44 3.45 -1.13
C LYS A 200 -4.95 3.76 -2.54
N ASP A 201 -4.41 4.79 -3.19
CA ASP A 201 -4.76 5.14 -4.58
C ASP A 201 -4.36 4.01 -5.53
N PHE A 202 -3.16 3.44 -5.34
CA PHE A 202 -2.67 2.28 -6.09
C PHE A 202 -3.58 1.06 -5.92
N ASP A 203 -3.93 0.71 -4.68
CA ASP A 203 -4.83 -0.41 -4.39
C ASP A 203 -6.22 -0.19 -5.02
N HIS A 204 -6.73 1.04 -4.97
CA HIS A 204 -8.00 1.40 -5.59
C HIS A 204 -7.95 1.23 -7.12
N ALA A 205 -6.95 1.80 -7.79
CA ALA A 205 -6.77 1.68 -9.23
C ALA A 205 -6.58 0.22 -9.67
N ASN A 206 -5.81 -0.56 -8.90
CA ASN A 206 -5.59 -1.98 -9.18
C ASN A 206 -6.87 -2.80 -9.02
N ASN A 207 -7.69 -2.50 -8.01
CA ASN A 207 -9.00 -3.14 -7.83
C ASN A 207 -9.97 -2.81 -8.98
N ILE A 208 -9.96 -1.57 -9.49
CA ILE A 208 -10.73 -1.20 -10.69
C ILE A 208 -10.26 -2.01 -11.90
N CYS A 209 -8.94 -2.15 -12.11
CA CYS A 209 -8.40 -2.99 -13.18
C CYS A 209 -8.87 -4.45 -13.09
N LYS A 210 -8.89 -5.03 -11.87
CA LYS A 210 -9.42 -6.39 -11.65
C LYS A 210 -10.90 -6.48 -12.03
N LEU A 211 -11.73 -5.56 -11.53
CA LEU A 211 -13.16 -5.54 -11.83
C LEU A 211 -13.44 -5.42 -13.33
N LEU A 212 -12.71 -4.57 -14.05
CA LEU A 212 -12.85 -4.40 -15.50
C LEU A 212 -12.43 -5.67 -16.26
N ASN A 213 -11.35 -6.34 -15.82
CA ASN A 213 -10.93 -7.61 -16.40
C ASN A 213 -11.97 -8.71 -16.15
N ASP A 214 -12.52 -8.82 -14.94
CA ASP A 214 -13.57 -9.79 -14.61
C ASP A 214 -14.83 -9.55 -15.46
N GLN A 215 -15.25 -8.30 -15.65
CA GLN A 215 -16.34 -7.94 -16.54
C GLN A 215 -16.09 -8.40 -17.98
N LYS A 216 -14.87 -8.17 -18.49
CA LYS A 216 -14.47 -8.60 -19.82
C LYS A 216 -14.47 -10.13 -19.94
N GLU A 217 -13.90 -10.85 -18.98
CA GLU A 217 -13.87 -12.31 -18.98
C GLU A 217 -15.28 -12.91 -18.94
N ASN A 218 -16.18 -12.34 -18.13
CA ASN A 218 -17.58 -12.78 -18.06
C ASN A 218 -18.30 -12.65 -19.41
N ILE A 219 -18.10 -11.54 -20.12
CA ILE A 219 -18.67 -11.35 -21.47
C ILE A 219 -18.10 -12.39 -22.44
N ILE A 220 -16.77 -12.57 -22.46
CA ILE A 220 -16.11 -13.53 -23.35
C ILE A 220 -16.56 -14.96 -23.06
N ASN A 221 -16.63 -15.35 -21.79
CA ASN A 221 -17.07 -16.69 -21.38
C ASN A 221 -18.54 -16.94 -21.75
N SER A 222 -19.43 -15.95 -21.55
CA SER A 222 -20.84 -16.07 -21.94
C SER A 222 -21.00 -16.26 -23.45
N VAL A 223 -20.26 -15.50 -24.27
CA VAL A 223 -20.29 -15.65 -25.73
C VAL A 223 -19.74 -17.02 -26.15
N LYS A 224 -18.64 -17.47 -25.52
CA LYS A 224 -18.03 -18.77 -25.79
C LYS A 224 -18.98 -19.94 -25.48
N GLU A 225 -19.65 -19.90 -24.32
CA GLU A 225 -20.64 -20.92 -23.95
C GLU A 225 -21.83 -20.99 -24.91
N GLN A 226 -22.34 -19.83 -25.35
CA GLN A 226 -23.43 -19.76 -26.34
C GLN A 226 -22.98 -20.33 -27.68
N LYS A 227 -21.78 -19.97 -28.13
CA LYS A 227 -21.16 -20.46 -29.37
C LYS A 227 -20.98 -21.98 -29.33
N ASP A 228 -20.48 -22.54 -28.24
CA ASP A 228 -20.30 -24.00 -28.08
C ASP A 228 -21.64 -24.76 -28.11
N LYS A 229 -22.71 -24.21 -27.50
CA LYS A 229 -24.05 -24.80 -27.55
C LYS A 229 -24.60 -24.83 -28.98
N ILE A 230 -24.45 -23.73 -29.73
CA ILE A 230 -24.93 -23.65 -31.11
C ILE A 230 -24.10 -24.57 -32.02
N LEU A 231 -22.77 -24.60 -31.86
CA LEU A 231 -21.91 -25.50 -32.65
C LEU A 231 -22.25 -26.97 -32.44
N LYS A 232 -22.53 -27.39 -31.20
CA LYS A 232 -23.03 -28.75 -30.91
C LYS A 232 -24.35 -29.02 -31.64
N ARG A 233 -25.29 -28.08 -31.60
CA ARG A 233 -26.59 -28.19 -32.27
C ARG A 233 -26.46 -28.25 -33.80
N VAL A 234 -25.60 -27.41 -34.38
CA VAL A 234 -25.31 -27.43 -35.82
C VAL A 234 -24.74 -28.79 -36.23
N LYS A 235 -23.79 -29.35 -35.45
CA LYS A 235 -23.25 -30.67 -35.72
C LYS A 235 -24.32 -31.76 -35.68
N THR A 236 -25.18 -31.76 -34.66
CA THR A 236 -26.31 -32.71 -34.57
C THR A 236 -27.26 -32.60 -35.77
N ILE A 237 -27.62 -31.38 -36.18
CA ILE A 237 -28.47 -31.15 -37.34
C ILE A 237 -27.79 -31.66 -38.63
N GLN A 238 -26.47 -31.42 -38.78
CA GLN A 238 -25.71 -31.92 -39.94
C GLN A 238 -25.68 -33.45 -39.98
N ASP A 239 -25.47 -34.10 -38.84
CA ASP A 239 -25.49 -35.56 -38.72
C ASP A 239 -26.89 -36.12 -39.07
N GLU A 240 -27.98 -35.51 -38.57
CA GLU A 240 -29.36 -35.88 -38.90
C GLU A 240 -29.69 -35.67 -40.38
N ILE A 241 -29.20 -34.59 -41.01
CA ILE A 241 -29.35 -34.36 -42.44
C ILE A 241 -28.62 -35.45 -43.24
N ALA A 242 -27.39 -35.80 -42.85
CA ALA A 242 -26.62 -36.85 -43.51
C ALA A 242 -27.32 -38.22 -43.41
N GLU A 243 -27.82 -38.56 -42.22
CA GLU A 243 -28.56 -39.79 -41.98
C GLU A 243 -29.85 -39.84 -42.84
N ASN A 244 -30.65 -38.77 -42.86
CA ASN A 244 -31.87 -38.73 -43.65
C ASN A 244 -31.61 -38.73 -45.16
N LYS A 245 -30.53 -38.11 -45.62
CA LYS A 245 -30.09 -38.21 -47.02
C LYS A 245 -29.74 -39.65 -47.39
N SER A 246 -29.08 -40.40 -46.51
CA SER A 246 -28.74 -41.82 -46.76
C SER A 246 -29.96 -42.73 -46.88
N LYS A 247 -31.09 -42.38 -46.23
CA LYS A 247 -32.36 -43.13 -46.29
C LYS A 247 -33.12 -42.92 -47.60
N ILE A 248 -32.80 -41.88 -48.38
CA ILE A 248 -33.46 -41.60 -49.65
C ILE A 248 -33.01 -42.62 -50.69
N LYS A 249 -33.97 -43.39 -51.22
CA LYS A 249 -33.72 -44.40 -52.27
C LYS A 249 -34.07 -43.84 -53.64
N ASN A 250 -33.25 -44.13 -54.65
CA ASN A 250 -33.55 -43.74 -56.02
C ASN A 250 -34.73 -44.57 -56.58
N ILE A 251 -35.68 -43.87 -57.20
CA ILE A 251 -36.85 -44.48 -57.86
C ILE A 251 -36.72 -44.24 -59.37
N ASN A 252 -36.79 -45.32 -60.15
CA ASN A 252 -36.91 -45.22 -61.60
C ASN A 252 -38.35 -44.87 -61.99
N LYS A 253 -38.61 -43.57 -62.21
CA LYS A 253 -39.95 -43.05 -62.55
C LYS A 253 -40.47 -43.63 -63.87
N GLU A 254 -39.61 -43.84 -64.85
CA GLU A 254 -39.99 -44.36 -66.16
C GLU A 254 -40.47 -45.82 -66.06
N LEU A 255 -39.77 -46.63 -65.27
CA LEU A 255 -40.16 -48.02 -65.00
C LEU A 255 -41.47 -48.11 -64.20
N PHE A 256 -41.72 -47.17 -63.28
CA PHE A 256 -42.96 -47.13 -62.50
C PHE A 256 -44.19 -46.84 -63.37
N GLU A 257 -44.12 -45.84 -64.26
CA GLU A 257 -45.24 -45.53 -65.17
C GLU A 257 -45.46 -46.68 -66.16
N LYS A 258 -44.40 -47.26 -66.75
CA LYS A 258 -44.51 -48.45 -67.62
C LYS A 258 -45.18 -49.64 -66.90
N SER A 259 -44.93 -49.82 -65.61
CA SER A 259 -45.57 -50.88 -64.80
C SER A 259 -47.05 -50.62 -64.56
N LYS A 260 -47.49 -49.36 -64.36
CA LYS A 260 -48.93 -49.02 -64.27
C LYS A 260 -49.66 -49.28 -65.57
N ASP A 261 -49.05 -48.93 -66.70
CA ASP A 261 -49.66 -49.14 -68.02
C ASP A 261 -49.81 -50.63 -68.31
N LYS A 262 -48.76 -51.42 -68.03
CA LYS A 262 -48.84 -52.90 -68.09
C LYS A 262 -49.91 -53.48 -67.18
N PHE A 263 -50.09 -52.94 -65.98
CA PHE A 263 -51.13 -53.38 -65.04
C PHE A 263 -52.55 -53.15 -65.60
N LYS A 264 -52.81 -52.01 -66.24
CA LYS A 264 -54.09 -51.73 -66.90
C LYS A 264 -54.38 -52.72 -68.04
N VAL A 265 -53.39 -52.93 -68.91
CA VAL A 265 -53.52 -53.85 -70.05
C VAL A 265 -53.79 -55.29 -69.61
N ILE A 266 -53.12 -55.77 -68.55
CA ILE A 266 -53.37 -57.12 -68.01
C ILE A 266 -54.78 -57.22 -67.40
N ASN A 267 -55.27 -56.16 -66.75
CA ASN A 267 -56.63 -56.11 -66.21
C ASN A 267 -57.70 -56.23 -67.29
N GLU A 268 -57.55 -55.48 -68.38
CA GLU A 268 -58.43 -55.55 -69.55
C GLU A 268 -58.43 -56.97 -70.14
N LYS A 269 -57.25 -57.59 -70.30
CA LYS A 269 -57.12 -58.97 -70.77
C LYS A 269 -57.81 -60.00 -69.86
N ILE A 270 -57.69 -59.85 -68.53
CA ILE A 270 -58.38 -60.75 -67.58
C ILE A 270 -59.90 -60.61 -67.71
N SER A 271 -60.40 -59.38 -67.90
CA SER A 271 -61.81 -59.12 -68.16
C SER A 271 -62.28 -59.80 -69.46
N ASP A 272 -61.54 -59.63 -70.55
CA ASP A 272 -61.87 -60.25 -71.84
C ASP A 272 -61.87 -61.79 -71.78
N ILE A 273 -60.84 -62.38 -71.15
CA ILE A 273 -60.76 -63.83 -70.92
C ILE A 273 -61.95 -64.32 -70.09
N SER A 274 -62.42 -63.53 -69.11
CA SER A 274 -63.59 -63.89 -68.30
C SER A 274 -64.88 -63.92 -69.11
N THR A 275 -65.04 -62.98 -70.04
CA THR A 275 -66.17 -62.91 -70.99
C THR A 275 -66.15 -64.10 -71.94
N GLN A 276 -64.98 -64.46 -72.48
CA GLN A 276 -64.80 -65.64 -73.33
C GLN A 276 -65.18 -66.93 -72.60
N LEU A 277 -64.71 -67.08 -71.36
CA LEU A 277 -65.00 -68.25 -70.52
C LEU A 277 -66.50 -68.36 -70.22
N SER A 278 -67.18 -67.23 -70.00
CA SER A 278 -68.64 -67.18 -69.85
C SER A 278 -69.36 -67.65 -71.12
N ASN A 279 -68.96 -67.13 -72.29
CA ASN A 279 -69.58 -67.48 -73.58
C ASN A 279 -69.44 -68.96 -73.93
N VAL A 280 -68.27 -69.55 -73.68
CA VAL A 280 -68.03 -70.98 -73.92
C VAL A 280 -68.88 -71.84 -72.98
N LYS A 281 -69.00 -71.46 -71.70
CA LYS A 281 -69.90 -72.14 -70.75
C LYS A 281 -71.36 -72.08 -71.19
N THR A 282 -71.84 -70.94 -71.69
CA THR A 282 -73.22 -70.81 -72.19
C THR A 282 -73.48 -71.74 -73.38
N LYS A 283 -72.49 -71.95 -74.27
CA LYS A 283 -72.60 -72.89 -75.39
C LYS A 283 -72.71 -74.34 -74.91
N ILE A 284 -71.92 -74.73 -73.89
CA ILE A 284 -72.00 -76.06 -73.28
C ILE A 284 -73.41 -76.29 -72.73
N THR A 285 -73.93 -75.36 -71.93
CA THR A 285 -75.29 -75.46 -71.37
C THR A 285 -76.38 -75.54 -72.44
N ARG A 286 -76.18 -74.88 -73.59
CA ARG A 286 -77.10 -74.97 -74.73
C ARG A 286 -77.11 -76.37 -75.35
N HIS A 287 -75.95 -76.98 -75.58
CA HIS A 287 -75.88 -78.34 -76.11
C HIS A 287 -76.40 -79.38 -75.11
N GLU A 288 -76.18 -79.17 -73.80
CA GLU A 288 -76.79 -80.01 -72.74
C GLU A 288 -78.32 -79.96 -72.79
N THR A 289 -78.91 -78.77 -72.96
CA THR A 289 -80.36 -78.60 -73.10
C THR A 289 -80.91 -79.13 -74.41
N GLU A 290 -80.17 -79.03 -75.52
CA GLU A 290 -80.51 -79.66 -76.80
C GLU A 290 -80.53 -81.19 -76.66
N ILE A 291 -79.53 -81.79 -76.01
CA ILE A 291 -79.50 -83.24 -75.72
C ILE A 291 -80.70 -83.66 -74.87
N GLU A 292 -81.06 -82.91 -73.81
CA GLU A 292 -82.27 -83.18 -73.02
C GLU A 292 -83.54 -83.14 -73.87
N PHE A 293 -83.64 -82.20 -74.80
CA PHE A 293 -84.78 -82.06 -75.70
C PHE A 293 -84.86 -83.20 -76.73
N HIS A 294 -83.72 -83.57 -77.35
CA HIS A 294 -83.64 -84.69 -78.28
C HIS A 294 -83.99 -86.02 -77.58
N ASN A 295 -83.53 -86.23 -76.34
CA ASN A 295 -83.91 -87.39 -75.53
C ASN A 295 -85.41 -87.44 -75.23
N LYS A 296 -86.04 -86.31 -74.90
CA LYS A 296 -87.52 -86.23 -74.73
C LYS A 296 -88.26 -86.56 -76.02
N LYS A 297 -87.80 -86.07 -77.18
CA LYS A 297 -88.38 -86.41 -78.49
C LYS A 297 -88.26 -87.89 -78.80
N LEU A 298 -87.09 -88.49 -78.54
CA LEU A 298 -86.83 -89.89 -78.80
C LEU A 298 -87.78 -90.82 -78.03
N ASN A 299 -88.06 -90.48 -76.77
CA ASN A 299 -88.98 -91.25 -75.91
C ASN A 299 -90.45 -91.17 -76.36
N ASN A 300 -90.85 -90.09 -77.03
CA ASN A 300 -92.25 -89.85 -77.41
C ASN A 300 -92.57 -90.25 -78.87
N ILE A 301 -91.57 -90.68 -79.66
CA ILE A 301 -91.77 -91.04 -81.08
C ILE A 301 -92.15 -92.52 -81.24
N GLY A 302 -93.33 -92.72 -81.84
CA GLY A 302 -93.85 -94.01 -82.29
C GLY A 302 -94.79 -94.70 -81.30
N THR A 303 -95.55 -95.66 -81.80
CA THR A 303 -96.38 -96.58 -81.00
C THR A 303 -96.17 -98.00 -81.52
N SER A 304 -96.27 -99.00 -80.64
CA SER A 304 -96.19 -100.42 -81.00
C SER A 304 -97.53 -101.01 -81.46
N ALA A 305 -98.62 -100.24 -81.38
CA ALA A 305 -99.96 -100.68 -81.79
C ALA A 305 -100.20 -100.50 -83.30
N ASP A 306 -100.99 -101.39 -83.90
CA ASP A 306 -101.32 -101.35 -85.35
C ASP A 306 -102.29 -100.21 -85.74
N VAL A 307 -102.84 -99.51 -84.74
CA VAL A 307 -103.67 -98.31 -84.91
C VAL A 307 -103.07 -97.19 -84.07
N CYS A 308 -102.92 -96.01 -84.67
CA CYS A 308 -102.34 -94.86 -83.99
C CYS A 308 -103.26 -94.38 -82.84
N PRO A 309 -102.79 -94.39 -81.59
CA PRO A 309 -103.62 -94.05 -80.43
C PRO A 309 -103.98 -92.55 -80.34
N THR A 310 -103.38 -91.69 -81.17
CA THR A 310 -103.62 -90.24 -81.15
C THR A 310 -104.59 -89.79 -82.25
N CYS A 311 -104.48 -90.35 -83.45
CA CYS A 311 -105.30 -89.94 -84.61
C CYS A 311 -106.14 -91.07 -85.23
N LEU A 312 -106.15 -92.26 -84.60
CA LEU A 312 -106.99 -93.44 -84.90
C LEU A 312 -106.84 -94.02 -86.32
N HIS A 313 -105.83 -93.60 -87.08
CA HIS A 313 -105.47 -94.19 -88.38
C HIS A 313 -104.71 -95.52 -88.20
N GLN A 314 -105.00 -96.50 -89.07
CA GLN A 314 -104.21 -97.74 -89.15
C GLN A 314 -102.79 -97.44 -89.63
N ILE A 315 -101.80 -97.94 -88.90
CA ILE A 315 -100.39 -97.73 -89.19
C ILE A 315 -99.97 -98.78 -90.22
N THR A 316 -99.58 -98.33 -91.40
CA THR A 316 -99.07 -99.19 -92.47
C THR A 316 -97.58 -99.46 -92.29
N ASN A 317 -97.04 -100.46 -92.99
CA ASN A 317 -95.60 -100.78 -92.95
C ASN A 317 -94.70 -99.60 -93.37
N ASN A 318 -95.20 -98.69 -94.21
CA ASN A 318 -94.45 -97.51 -94.64
C ASN A 318 -94.26 -96.54 -93.45
N ASP A 319 -95.28 -96.39 -92.60
CA ASP A 319 -95.26 -95.52 -91.42
C ASP A 319 -94.23 -95.98 -90.37
N ARG A 320 -94.07 -97.30 -90.17
CA ARG A 320 -93.04 -97.86 -89.28
C ARG A 320 -91.61 -97.55 -89.76
N SER A 321 -91.38 -97.53 -91.07
CA SER A 321 -90.06 -97.20 -91.64
C SER A 321 -89.69 -95.73 -91.44
N HIS A 322 -90.66 -94.83 -91.51
CA HIS A 322 -90.49 -93.40 -91.25
C HIS A 322 -90.17 -93.12 -89.78
N ILE A 323 -90.88 -93.80 -88.85
CA ILE A 323 -90.60 -93.70 -87.41
C ILE A 323 -89.15 -94.13 -87.10
N GLN A 324 -88.66 -95.21 -87.71
CA GLN A 324 -87.31 -95.70 -87.48
C GLN A 324 -86.24 -94.75 -88.05
N LYS A 325 -86.48 -94.16 -89.23
CA LYS A 325 -85.58 -93.13 -89.80
C LYS A 325 -85.48 -91.92 -88.90
N GLU A 326 -86.60 -91.44 -88.34
CA GLU A 326 -86.56 -90.30 -87.43
C GLU A 326 -85.84 -90.61 -86.10
N LYS A 327 -86.01 -91.82 -85.54
CA LYS A 327 -85.23 -92.22 -84.36
C LYS A 327 -83.72 -92.19 -84.62
N ASN A 328 -83.27 -92.64 -85.79
CA ASN A 328 -81.85 -92.62 -86.13
C ASN A 328 -81.31 -91.20 -86.38
N ASN A 329 -82.11 -90.29 -86.94
CA ASN A 329 -81.70 -88.89 -87.09
C ASN A 329 -81.49 -88.22 -85.73
N ILE A 330 -82.42 -88.42 -84.79
CA ILE A 330 -82.32 -87.86 -83.45
C ILE A 330 -81.10 -88.41 -82.67
N LEU A 331 -80.76 -89.69 -82.86
CA LEU A 331 -79.55 -90.27 -82.25
C LEU A 331 -78.26 -89.62 -82.78
N LYS A 332 -78.19 -89.34 -84.09
CA LYS A 332 -77.05 -88.60 -84.67
C LYS A 332 -76.95 -87.17 -84.14
N ASP A 333 -78.07 -86.49 -83.93
CA ASP A 333 -78.08 -85.14 -83.36
C ASP A 333 -77.52 -85.11 -81.92
N ILE A 334 -77.82 -86.15 -81.12
CA ILE A 334 -77.27 -86.31 -79.76
C ILE A 334 -75.76 -86.56 -79.79
N GLU A 335 -75.28 -87.40 -80.71
CA GLU A 335 -73.85 -87.70 -80.87
C GLU A 335 -73.05 -86.44 -81.25
N ASN A 336 -73.55 -85.66 -82.22
CA ASN A 336 -72.94 -84.39 -82.62
C ASN A 336 -72.86 -83.38 -81.45
N CYS A 337 -73.92 -83.27 -80.64
CA CYS A 337 -73.92 -82.39 -79.48
C CYS A 337 -72.90 -82.82 -78.41
N ASN A 338 -72.66 -84.13 -78.23
CA ASN A 338 -71.67 -84.64 -77.28
C ASN A 338 -70.23 -84.34 -77.74
N ASP A 339 -69.93 -84.52 -79.02
CA ASP A 339 -68.62 -84.19 -79.58
C ASP A 339 -68.31 -82.68 -79.45
N ASP A 340 -69.31 -81.83 -79.66
CA ASP A 340 -69.21 -80.39 -79.44
C ASP A 340 -68.93 -80.05 -77.98
N ILE A 341 -69.55 -80.74 -77.02
CA ILE A 341 -69.31 -80.55 -75.58
C ILE A 341 -67.86 -80.93 -75.19
N VAL A 342 -67.32 -82.02 -75.73
CA VAL A 342 -65.92 -82.44 -75.45
C VAL A 342 -64.93 -81.39 -75.95
N SER A 343 -65.13 -80.89 -77.17
CA SER A 343 -64.31 -79.82 -77.76
C SER A 343 -64.40 -78.51 -76.96
N LEU A 344 -65.60 -78.11 -76.54
CA LEU A 344 -65.81 -76.91 -75.72
C LEU A 344 -65.17 -77.03 -74.32
N ASN A 345 -65.18 -78.21 -73.70
CA ASN A 345 -64.53 -78.42 -72.40
C ASN A 345 -63.00 -78.29 -72.47
N GLN A 346 -62.36 -78.77 -73.54
CA GLN A 346 -60.91 -78.54 -73.75
C GLN A 346 -60.58 -77.04 -73.92
N GLN A 347 -61.46 -76.28 -74.57
CA GLN A 347 -61.32 -74.81 -74.65
C GLN A 347 -61.47 -74.16 -73.28
N VAL A 348 -62.37 -74.64 -72.40
CA VAL A 348 -62.52 -74.09 -71.05
C VAL A 348 -61.24 -74.22 -70.23
N ASP A 349 -60.55 -75.38 -70.29
CA ASP A 349 -59.36 -75.60 -69.47
C ASP A 349 -58.16 -74.77 -69.94
N SER A 350 -57.96 -74.64 -71.25
CA SER A 350 -56.92 -73.74 -71.80
C SER A 350 -57.19 -72.26 -71.45
N ILE A 351 -58.44 -71.80 -71.48
CA ILE A 351 -58.82 -70.43 -71.10
C ILE A 351 -58.63 -70.20 -69.58
N LYS A 352 -58.89 -71.20 -68.73
CA LYS A 352 -58.62 -71.10 -67.27
C LYS A 352 -57.13 -70.94 -66.97
N GLU A 353 -56.26 -71.70 -67.63
CA GLU A 353 -54.82 -71.63 -67.44
C GLU A 353 -54.27 -70.24 -67.84
N LEU A 354 -54.71 -69.72 -68.99
CA LEU A 354 -54.38 -68.35 -69.43
C LEU A 354 -54.86 -67.29 -68.42
N LYS A 355 -56.05 -67.46 -67.83
CA LYS A 355 -56.56 -66.55 -66.80
C LYS A 355 -55.67 -66.57 -65.55
N GLN A 356 -55.26 -67.75 -65.09
CA GLN A 356 -54.44 -67.90 -63.89
C GLN A 356 -53.05 -67.26 -64.05
N ASN A 357 -52.42 -67.42 -65.23
CA ASN A 357 -51.13 -66.80 -65.53
C ASN A 357 -51.19 -65.26 -65.51
N ASN A 358 -52.27 -64.68 -66.05
CA ASN A 358 -52.47 -63.24 -66.02
C ASN A 358 -52.74 -62.71 -64.60
N ILE A 359 -53.47 -63.45 -63.75
CA ILE A 359 -53.69 -63.09 -62.34
C ILE A 359 -52.37 -63.08 -61.55
N THR A 360 -51.51 -64.09 -61.76
CA THR A 360 -50.20 -64.15 -61.11
C THR A 360 -49.31 -62.98 -61.53
N ALA A 361 -49.24 -62.67 -62.83
CA ALA A 361 -48.49 -61.52 -63.36
C ALA A 361 -49.02 -60.18 -62.81
N GLN A 362 -50.36 -60.05 -62.70
CA GLN A 362 -51.01 -58.89 -62.10
C GLN A 362 -50.61 -58.71 -60.63
N GLY A 363 -50.60 -59.80 -59.84
CA GLY A 363 -50.22 -59.78 -58.43
C GLY A 363 -48.79 -59.27 -58.23
N GLN A 364 -47.84 -59.74 -59.03
CA GLN A 364 -46.44 -59.32 -58.98
C GLN A 364 -46.26 -57.84 -59.33
N ILE A 365 -46.94 -57.35 -60.37
CA ILE A 365 -46.88 -55.93 -60.77
C ILE A 365 -47.51 -55.04 -59.71
N ASN A 366 -48.64 -55.45 -59.10
CA ASN A 366 -49.28 -54.68 -58.04
C ASN A 366 -48.38 -54.56 -56.79
N GLN A 367 -47.72 -55.65 -56.41
CA GLN A 367 -46.77 -55.66 -55.30
C GLN A 367 -45.60 -54.70 -55.56
N TYR A 368 -45.06 -54.68 -56.79
CA TYR A 368 -44.04 -53.73 -57.20
C TYR A 368 -44.51 -52.27 -57.15
N ILE A 369 -45.72 -51.98 -57.68
CA ILE A 369 -46.33 -50.65 -57.64
C ILE A 369 -46.54 -50.17 -56.20
N SER A 370 -47.04 -51.05 -55.31
CA SER A 370 -47.23 -50.77 -53.89
C SER A 370 -45.90 -50.42 -53.20
N ASN A 371 -44.86 -51.24 -53.42
CA ASN A 371 -43.52 -50.99 -52.87
C ASN A 371 -42.96 -49.64 -53.30
N ILE A 372 -43.09 -49.27 -54.59
CA ILE A 372 -42.63 -47.97 -55.08
C ILE A 372 -43.42 -46.82 -54.46
N LYS A 373 -44.74 -46.93 -54.31
CA LYS A 373 -45.56 -45.90 -53.65
C LYS A 373 -45.09 -45.67 -52.21
N THR A 374 -44.82 -46.74 -51.47
CA THR A 374 -44.29 -46.66 -50.10
C THR A 374 -42.92 -45.99 -50.06
N VAL A 375 -42.00 -46.38 -50.94
CA VAL A 375 -40.66 -45.76 -51.03
C VAL A 375 -40.77 -44.28 -51.41
N ASN A 376 -41.67 -43.91 -52.33
CA ASN A 376 -41.88 -42.53 -52.74
C ASN A 376 -42.44 -41.66 -51.60
N ASN A 377 -43.38 -42.19 -50.82
CA ASN A 377 -43.92 -41.49 -49.67
C ASN A 377 -42.83 -41.28 -48.60
N ASN A 378 -42.05 -42.32 -48.30
CA ASN A 378 -40.93 -42.24 -47.35
C ASN A 378 -39.87 -41.22 -47.82
N ASN A 379 -39.53 -41.21 -49.10
CA ASN A 379 -38.62 -40.22 -49.68
C ASN A 379 -39.18 -38.78 -49.56
N LYS A 380 -40.49 -38.58 -49.76
CA LYS A 380 -41.13 -37.27 -49.62
C LYS A 380 -41.04 -36.78 -48.18
N LEU A 381 -41.37 -37.64 -47.22
CA LEU A 381 -41.27 -37.33 -45.78
C LEU A 381 -39.83 -36.99 -45.39
N ALA A 382 -38.85 -37.79 -45.83
CA ALA A 382 -37.43 -37.53 -45.56
C ALA A 382 -36.97 -36.19 -46.16
N LYS A 383 -37.41 -35.84 -47.38
CA LYS A 383 -37.08 -34.55 -48.02
C LYS A 383 -37.66 -33.35 -47.27
N THR A 384 -38.94 -33.40 -46.90
CA THR A 384 -39.58 -32.33 -46.12
C THR A 384 -38.91 -32.16 -44.75
N TYR A 385 -38.49 -33.26 -44.12
CA TYR A 385 -37.75 -33.20 -42.87
C TYR A 385 -36.36 -32.55 -43.05
N ILE A 386 -35.62 -32.92 -44.10
CA ILE A 386 -34.33 -32.28 -44.46
C ILE A 386 -34.51 -30.78 -44.74
N GLU A 387 -35.57 -30.37 -45.43
CA GLU A 387 -35.85 -28.95 -45.69
C GLU A 387 -36.06 -28.15 -44.40
N ASN A 388 -36.77 -28.71 -43.42
CA ASN A 388 -36.93 -28.09 -42.10
C ASN A 388 -35.60 -28.01 -41.35
N LEU A 389 -34.81 -29.10 -41.35
CA LEU A 389 -33.48 -29.11 -40.74
C LEU A 389 -32.53 -28.09 -41.37
N ASN A 390 -32.58 -27.88 -42.68
CA ASN A 390 -31.79 -26.86 -43.35
C ASN A 390 -32.17 -25.43 -42.93
N LYS A 391 -33.47 -25.14 -42.77
CA LYS A 391 -33.94 -23.84 -42.25
C LYS A 391 -33.45 -23.60 -40.82
N ASP A 392 -33.51 -24.62 -39.98
CA ASP A 392 -32.95 -24.53 -38.63
C ASP A 392 -31.43 -24.31 -38.66
N LEU A 393 -30.72 -24.96 -39.58
CA LEU A 393 -29.28 -24.78 -39.77
C LEU A 393 -28.92 -23.36 -40.23
N GLU A 394 -29.67 -22.77 -41.17
CA GLU A 394 -29.51 -21.38 -41.59
C GLU A 394 -29.69 -20.40 -40.42
N LYS A 395 -30.73 -20.60 -39.61
CA LYS A 395 -30.97 -19.77 -38.42
C LYS A 395 -29.82 -19.87 -37.41
N ASN A 396 -29.37 -21.08 -37.08
CA ASN A 396 -28.24 -21.26 -36.16
C ASN A 396 -26.93 -20.65 -36.70
N ASN A 397 -26.72 -20.68 -38.02
CA ASN A 397 -25.56 -20.03 -38.65
C ASN A 397 -25.65 -18.49 -38.58
N GLN A 398 -26.86 -17.93 -38.75
CA GLN A 398 -27.09 -16.49 -38.54
C GLN A 398 -26.80 -16.09 -37.09
N ASP A 399 -27.30 -16.85 -36.12
CA ASP A 399 -27.03 -16.64 -34.69
C ASP A 399 -25.52 -16.69 -34.38
N LEU A 400 -24.77 -17.60 -35.02
CA LEU A 400 -23.30 -17.67 -34.91
C LEU A 400 -22.60 -16.40 -35.42
N THR A 401 -23.03 -15.87 -36.57
CA THR A 401 -22.48 -14.60 -37.10
C THR A 401 -22.80 -13.40 -36.22
N GLU A 402 -23.98 -13.35 -35.60
CA GLU A 402 -24.32 -12.29 -34.64
C GLU A 402 -23.48 -12.37 -33.37
N LEU A 403 -23.23 -13.59 -32.87
CA LEU A 403 -22.35 -13.81 -31.71
C LEU A 403 -20.90 -13.39 -31.98
N GLN A 404 -20.36 -13.64 -33.18
CA GLN A 404 -19.02 -13.17 -33.56
C GLN A 404 -18.92 -11.64 -33.57
N LYS A 405 -19.99 -10.94 -33.97
CA LYS A 405 -20.03 -9.47 -33.89
C LYS A 405 -20.08 -8.98 -32.44
N ARG A 406 -20.72 -9.71 -31.53
CA ARG A 406 -20.69 -9.41 -30.09
C ARG A 406 -19.31 -9.63 -29.48
N GLU A 407 -18.57 -10.65 -29.93
CA GLU A 407 -17.18 -10.94 -29.55
C GLU A 407 -16.22 -9.75 -29.85
N THR A 408 -16.56 -8.94 -30.85
CA THR A 408 -15.79 -7.75 -31.30
C THR A 408 -16.56 -6.45 -31.11
N SER A 409 -17.55 -6.44 -30.22
CA SER A 409 -18.43 -5.28 -30.02
C SER A 409 -17.67 -4.03 -29.56
N VAL A 410 -18.29 -2.88 -29.81
CA VAL A 410 -17.83 -1.58 -29.29
C VAL A 410 -17.66 -1.60 -27.78
N GLU A 411 -18.50 -2.37 -27.05
CA GLU A 411 -18.40 -2.52 -25.60
C GLU A 411 -17.10 -3.22 -25.16
N VAL A 412 -16.69 -4.30 -25.86
CA VAL A 412 -15.44 -5.00 -25.56
C VAL A 412 -14.22 -4.12 -25.89
N GLN A 413 -14.29 -3.34 -26.97
CA GLN A 413 -13.24 -2.39 -27.32
C GLN A 413 -13.14 -1.23 -26.32
N ASP A 414 -14.27 -0.69 -25.87
CA ASP A 414 -14.33 0.36 -24.84
C ASP A 414 -13.77 -0.14 -23.51
N LEU A 415 -14.12 -1.36 -23.10
CA LEU A 415 -13.54 -2.02 -21.93
C LEU A 415 -12.02 -2.19 -22.05
N ASN A 416 -11.51 -2.63 -23.21
CA ASN A 416 -10.06 -2.74 -23.43
C ASN A 416 -9.36 -1.37 -23.32
N ASN A 417 -9.95 -0.31 -23.85
CA ASN A 417 -9.40 1.03 -23.74
C ASN A 417 -9.36 1.53 -22.29
N LYS A 418 -10.45 1.29 -21.54
CA LYS A 418 -10.52 1.61 -20.09
C LYS A 418 -9.47 0.84 -19.29
N ILE A 419 -9.31 -0.46 -19.55
CA ILE A 419 -8.29 -1.30 -18.91
C ILE A 419 -6.89 -0.76 -19.21
N ASN A 420 -6.59 -0.46 -20.47
CA ASN A 420 -5.27 0.05 -20.86
C ASN A 420 -4.94 1.41 -20.23
N ASN A 421 -5.94 2.30 -20.09
CA ASN A 421 -5.73 3.59 -19.44
C ASN A 421 -5.49 3.42 -17.94
N ASN A 422 -6.29 2.61 -17.25
CA ASN A 422 -6.09 2.35 -15.82
C ASN A 422 -4.78 1.60 -15.54
N LEU A 423 -4.34 0.70 -16.44
CA LEU A 423 -3.04 0.03 -16.31
C LEU A 423 -1.87 1.02 -16.34
N LYS A 424 -1.95 2.07 -17.17
CA LYS A 424 -0.94 3.15 -17.17
C LYS A 424 -0.94 3.93 -15.86
N GLU A 425 -2.12 4.22 -15.33
CA GLU A 425 -2.27 4.89 -14.03
C GLU A 425 -1.69 4.03 -12.90
N VAL A 426 -1.99 2.73 -12.86
CA VAL A 426 -1.43 1.77 -11.90
C VAL A 426 0.10 1.75 -11.97
N GLN A 427 0.68 1.68 -13.18
CA GLN A 427 2.13 1.71 -13.35
C GLN A 427 2.77 3.01 -12.84
N GLN A 428 2.10 4.15 -13.08
CA GLN A 428 2.59 5.44 -12.59
C GLN A 428 2.51 5.54 -11.07
N LEU A 429 1.42 5.07 -10.47
CA LEU A 429 1.24 5.01 -9.01
C LEU A 429 2.26 4.06 -8.36
N GLU A 430 2.56 2.92 -8.99
CA GLU A 430 3.59 1.98 -8.54
C GLU A 430 4.99 2.60 -8.53
N GLN A 431 5.37 3.31 -9.60
CA GLN A 431 6.65 4.01 -9.67
C GLN A 431 6.76 5.11 -8.60
N ASN A 432 5.69 5.87 -8.39
CA ASN A 432 5.63 6.90 -7.36
C ASN A 432 5.73 6.29 -5.96
N SER A 433 4.98 5.21 -5.69
CA SER A 433 5.02 4.47 -4.43
C SER A 433 6.42 3.97 -4.11
N ASN A 434 7.09 3.32 -5.08
CA ASN A 434 8.46 2.83 -4.94
C ASN A 434 9.48 3.95 -4.67
N THR A 435 9.31 5.11 -5.28
CA THR A 435 10.19 6.28 -5.07
C THR A 435 10.05 6.82 -3.65
N ILE A 436 8.81 6.92 -3.16
CA ILE A 436 8.53 7.38 -1.80
C ILE A 436 9.00 6.34 -0.78
N TYR A 437 8.82 5.04 -1.06
CA TYR A 437 9.30 3.96 -0.21
C TYR A 437 10.83 4.02 -0.02
N LYS A 438 11.61 4.26 -1.08
CA LYS A 438 13.07 4.47 -0.98
C LYS A 438 13.44 5.67 -0.11
N SER A 439 12.65 6.75 -0.17
CA SER A 439 12.85 7.91 0.69
C SER A 439 12.57 7.58 2.15
N LEU A 440 11.52 6.79 2.39
CA LEU A 440 11.09 6.33 3.71
C LEU A 440 12.14 5.40 4.34
N SER A 441 12.69 4.44 3.58
CA SER A 441 13.77 3.56 4.04
C SER A 441 15.04 4.34 4.37
N THR A 442 15.36 5.37 3.57
CA THR A 442 16.51 6.25 3.85
C THR A 442 16.31 7.01 5.16
N LEU A 443 15.12 7.58 5.38
CA LEU A 443 14.80 8.28 6.63
C LEU A 443 14.79 7.36 7.85
N GLU A 444 14.42 6.09 7.69
CA GLU A 444 14.50 5.09 8.75
C GLU A 444 15.95 4.84 9.19
N VAL A 445 16.87 4.69 8.22
CA VAL A 445 18.31 4.58 8.49
C VAL A 445 18.84 5.85 9.15
N VAL A 446 18.44 7.04 8.67
CA VAL A 446 18.82 8.32 9.28
C VAL A 446 18.36 8.42 10.74
N LYS A 447 17.12 8.00 11.05
CA LYS A 447 16.60 7.96 12.42
C LYS A 447 17.42 7.03 13.32
N TYR A 448 17.84 5.88 12.80
CA TYR A 448 18.71 4.95 13.54
C TYR A 448 20.09 5.57 13.81
N ILE A 449 20.72 6.16 12.78
CA ILE A 449 22.02 6.84 12.89
C ILE A 449 21.99 7.95 13.95
N LEU A 450 20.90 8.73 13.99
CA LEU A 450 20.73 9.85 14.93
C LEU A 450 20.22 9.42 16.32
N SER A 451 19.91 8.14 16.52
CA SER A 451 19.44 7.62 17.81
C SER A 451 20.57 7.56 18.85
N GLU A 452 20.19 7.31 20.11
CA GLU A 452 21.14 7.11 21.22
C GLU A 452 22.10 5.94 20.96
N GLU A 453 21.65 4.89 20.27
CA GLU A 453 22.45 3.72 19.92
C GLU A 453 23.32 3.94 18.67
N GLY A 454 23.01 4.97 17.89
CA GLY A 454 23.68 5.29 16.63
C GLY A 454 25.00 6.04 16.83
N VAL A 455 25.27 7.01 15.96
CA VAL A 455 26.52 7.79 15.96
C VAL A 455 26.73 8.58 17.26
N LYS A 456 25.64 8.94 17.95
CA LYS A 456 25.70 9.62 19.25
C LYS A 456 26.51 8.80 20.27
N SER A 457 26.27 7.49 20.38
CA SER A 457 27.02 6.62 21.31
C SER A 457 28.52 6.62 21.04
N PHE A 458 28.91 6.52 19.76
CA PHE A 458 30.31 6.48 19.35
C PHE A 458 31.03 7.81 19.63
N ILE A 459 30.35 8.94 19.38
CA ILE A 459 30.87 10.27 19.68
C ILE A 459 31.00 10.45 21.20
N VAL A 460 29.96 10.10 21.97
CA VAL A 460 29.98 10.15 23.44
C VAL A 460 31.16 9.36 23.99
N LYS A 461 31.42 8.15 23.49
CA LYS A 461 32.54 7.31 23.94
C LYS A 461 33.91 7.97 23.73
N LYS A 462 34.16 8.52 22.53
CA LYS A 462 35.41 9.26 22.26
C LYS A 462 35.56 10.49 23.14
N ILE A 463 34.46 11.18 23.41
CA ILE A 463 34.47 12.37 24.26
C ILE A 463 34.71 12.00 25.72
N LEU A 464 34.14 10.89 26.17
CA LEU A 464 34.33 10.37 27.53
C LEU A 464 35.80 10.06 27.82
N ASP A 465 36.54 9.51 26.85
CA ASP A 465 37.98 9.29 27.00
C ASP A 465 38.71 10.62 27.26
N VAL A 466 38.38 11.68 26.51
CA VAL A 466 38.98 13.01 26.70
C VAL A 466 38.56 13.62 28.04
N LEU A 467 37.27 13.53 28.40
CA LEU A 467 36.70 14.03 29.65
C LEU A 467 37.39 13.36 30.85
N ASN A 468 37.46 12.03 30.86
CA ASN A 468 38.01 11.25 31.96
C ASN A 468 39.52 11.45 32.11
N ASN A 469 40.25 11.61 31.00
CA ASN A 469 41.68 11.93 31.06
C ASN A 469 41.94 13.33 31.63
N ARG A 470 41.12 14.32 31.26
CA ARG A 470 41.19 15.67 31.84
C ARG A 470 40.79 15.69 33.31
N LEU A 471 39.75 14.94 33.68
CA LEU A 471 39.33 14.78 35.06
C LEU A 471 40.44 14.16 35.92
N LEU A 472 41.08 13.10 35.43
CA LEU A 472 42.21 12.48 36.11
C LEU A 472 43.37 13.47 36.31
N TYR A 473 43.70 14.26 35.29
CA TYR A 473 44.74 15.29 35.38
C TYR A 473 44.44 16.32 36.48
N TYR A 474 43.20 16.82 36.56
CA TYR A 474 42.85 17.81 37.58
C TYR A 474 42.68 17.20 38.98
N LEU A 475 42.20 15.96 39.11
CA LEU A 475 42.17 15.24 40.39
C LEU A 475 43.59 15.07 40.95
N GLN A 476 44.57 14.76 40.08
CA GLN A 476 45.98 14.68 40.47
C GLN A 476 46.55 16.05 40.88
N LYS A 477 46.25 17.11 40.12
CA LYS A 477 46.70 18.48 40.48
C LYS A 477 46.06 19.01 41.77
N MET A 478 44.85 18.57 42.08
CA MET A 478 44.13 18.93 43.30
C MET A 478 44.47 18.01 44.48
N ASP A 479 45.38 17.05 44.31
CA ASP A 479 45.75 16.07 45.35
C ASP A 479 44.52 15.36 45.94
N ALA A 480 43.62 14.91 45.05
CA ALA A 480 42.35 14.32 45.46
C ALA A 480 42.52 12.84 45.86
N ASN A 481 41.89 12.46 46.97
CA ASN A 481 41.94 11.11 47.57
C ASN A 481 41.08 10.07 46.83
N CYS A 482 40.81 10.29 45.54
CA CYS A 482 39.99 9.42 44.72
C CYS A 482 40.26 9.58 43.23
N ILE A 483 39.92 8.53 42.48
CA ILE A 483 39.78 8.58 41.03
C ILE A 483 38.29 8.62 40.72
N CYS A 484 37.84 9.62 39.97
CA CYS A 484 36.48 9.72 39.45
C CYS A 484 36.51 9.57 37.93
N ARG A 485 35.57 8.80 37.38
CA ARG A 485 35.37 8.63 35.94
C ARG A 485 33.88 8.66 35.62
N PHE A 486 33.53 9.11 34.43
CA PHE A 486 32.17 9.06 33.89
C PHE A 486 32.02 7.93 32.88
N ASN A 487 30.92 7.19 32.95
CA ASN A 487 30.57 6.15 31.98
C ASN A 487 29.74 6.69 30.80
N GLU A 488 29.31 5.81 29.87
CA GLU A 488 28.52 6.14 28.67
C GLU A 488 27.17 6.82 28.98
N TYR A 489 26.66 6.67 30.21
CA TYR A 489 25.45 7.33 30.68
C TYR A 489 25.72 8.61 31.46
N PHE A 490 26.99 9.07 31.50
CA PHE A 490 27.48 10.19 32.29
C PHE A 490 27.24 10.03 33.80
N GLU A 491 27.22 8.79 34.30
CA GLU A 491 27.23 8.50 35.73
C GLU A 491 28.65 8.42 36.25
N GLU A 492 28.87 8.95 37.44
CA GLU A 492 30.15 8.90 38.12
C GLU A 492 30.44 7.53 38.73
N GLU A 493 31.66 7.07 38.53
CA GLU A 493 32.28 5.93 39.21
C GLU A 493 33.47 6.48 40.00
N ILE A 494 33.40 6.40 41.33
CA ILE A 494 34.44 6.91 42.23
C ILE A 494 35.10 5.76 42.96
N VAL A 495 36.42 5.70 42.87
CA VAL A 495 37.27 4.73 43.55
C VAL A 495 38.19 5.49 44.51
N ASN A 496 38.17 5.13 45.78
CA ASN A 496 39.06 5.72 46.78
C ASN A 496 40.51 5.21 46.64
N GLU A 497 41.45 5.76 47.42
CA GLU A 497 42.86 5.33 47.41
C GLU A 497 43.07 3.83 47.72
N LYS A 498 42.11 3.19 48.40
CA LYS A 498 42.15 1.78 48.75
C LYS A 498 41.63 0.86 47.64
N GLY A 499 41.18 1.42 46.52
CA GLY A 499 40.60 0.66 45.41
C GLY A 499 39.14 0.27 45.63
N GLU A 500 38.45 0.83 46.63
CA GLU A 500 37.05 0.53 46.93
C GLU A 500 36.13 1.55 46.25
N ASN A 501 35.01 1.06 45.71
CA ASN A 501 33.95 1.92 45.18
C ASN A 501 33.27 2.69 46.33
N CYS A 502 33.18 4.01 46.21
CA CYS A 502 32.54 4.86 47.20
C CYS A 502 31.61 5.89 46.54
N SER A 503 30.74 6.49 47.34
CA SER A 503 29.90 7.61 46.91
C SER A 503 30.62 8.93 47.16
N TYR A 504 30.31 9.95 46.34
CA TYR A 504 30.70 11.34 46.60
C TYR A 504 30.38 11.79 48.04
N PHE A 505 29.29 11.29 48.61
CA PHE A 505 28.87 11.63 49.97
C PHE A 505 29.70 10.97 51.09
N ASN A 506 30.57 10.01 50.77
CA ASN A 506 31.49 9.41 51.74
C ASN A 506 32.68 10.33 52.08
N PHE A 507 32.95 11.35 51.26
CA PHE A 507 34.08 12.26 51.44
C PHE A 507 33.77 13.44 52.36
N SER A 508 34.79 13.94 53.04
CA SER A 508 34.71 15.15 53.87
C SER A 508 34.35 16.39 53.04
N GLY A 509 33.97 17.48 53.69
CA GLY A 509 33.62 18.72 52.98
C GLY A 509 34.78 19.32 52.18
N ALA A 510 36.02 19.17 52.65
CA ALA A 510 37.21 19.64 51.94
C ALA A 510 37.54 18.74 50.74
N GLU A 511 37.51 17.41 50.91
CA GLU A 511 37.72 16.45 49.82
C GLU A 511 36.68 16.59 48.72
N ARG A 512 35.40 16.75 49.09
CA ARG A 512 34.31 17.01 48.12
C ARG A 512 34.59 18.28 47.31
N LYS A 513 35.09 19.34 47.94
CA LYS A 513 35.46 20.57 47.22
C LYS A 513 36.64 20.37 46.27
N ASN A 514 37.63 19.56 46.62
CA ASN A 514 38.72 19.22 45.71
C ASN A 514 38.20 18.48 44.46
N ILE A 515 37.27 17.54 44.66
CA ILE A 515 36.61 16.82 43.56
C ILE A 515 35.78 17.79 42.71
N ASP A 516 34.96 18.64 43.33
CA ASP A 516 34.11 19.62 42.63
C ASP A 516 34.95 20.60 41.80
N LEU A 517 36.08 21.07 42.33
CA LEU A 517 37.01 21.95 41.61
C LEU A 517 37.71 21.24 40.45
N ALA A 518 38.14 19.98 40.65
CA ALA A 518 38.75 19.21 39.57
C ALA A 518 37.78 19.00 38.41
N ILE A 519 36.52 18.67 38.71
CA ILE A 519 35.44 18.54 37.73
C ILE A 519 35.16 19.87 37.03
N LEU A 520 35.11 20.95 37.79
CA LEU A 520 34.90 22.30 37.25
C LEU A 520 35.98 22.68 36.24
N PHE A 521 37.26 22.50 36.57
CA PHE A 521 38.35 22.79 35.64
C PHE A 521 38.33 21.87 34.42
N THR A 522 37.90 20.62 34.60
CA THR A 522 37.67 19.67 33.51
C THR A 522 36.61 20.18 32.54
N PHE A 523 35.47 20.66 33.05
CA PHE A 523 34.40 21.22 32.24
C PHE A 523 34.77 22.51 31.54
N MET A 524 35.69 23.30 32.10
CA MET A 524 36.26 24.47 31.42
C MET A 524 37.18 24.08 30.24
N ASP A 525 37.85 22.93 30.30
CA ASP A 525 38.74 22.41 29.24
C ASP A 525 38.02 21.63 28.15
N MET A 526 37.09 20.75 28.52
CA MET A 526 35.90 20.47 27.69
C MET A 526 35.20 21.82 27.44
N ARG A 527 34.11 22.01 26.72
CA ARG A 527 33.66 23.38 26.35
C ARG A 527 34.66 24.19 25.48
N ARG A 528 35.92 24.43 25.88
CA ARG A 528 36.96 25.05 25.05
C ARG A 528 37.49 24.13 23.96
N LEU A 529 37.69 22.84 24.25
CA LEU A 529 38.10 21.84 23.25
C LEU A 529 36.99 21.52 22.24
N GLN A 530 35.74 21.54 22.69
CA GLN A 530 34.56 21.17 21.91
C GLN A 530 33.90 22.35 21.22
N GLY A 531 34.00 23.53 21.83
CA GLY A 531 33.26 24.71 21.42
C GLY A 531 33.88 25.38 20.22
N ASP A 532 33.04 25.75 19.28
CA ASP A 532 33.34 26.81 18.32
C ASP A 532 33.59 28.16 19.00
N ILE A 533 33.40 28.28 20.34
CA ILE A 533 33.48 29.52 21.08
C ILE A 533 34.38 29.45 22.32
N ALA A 534 35.24 30.45 22.50
CA ALA A 534 35.99 30.69 23.75
C ALA A 534 35.64 32.06 24.34
N TYR A 535 35.73 32.19 25.67
CA TYR A 535 35.59 33.47 26.38
C TYR A 535 36.94 33.90 26.95
N ASN A 536 37.16 35.22 27.00
CA ASN A 536 38.29 35.78 27.72
C ASN A 536 38.09 35.77 29.24
N ILE A 537 36.86 35.76 29.76
CA ILE A 537 36.56 35.94 31.18
C ILE A 537 36.17 34.64 31.88
N VAL A 538 36.61 34.49 33.12
CA VAL A 538 36.11 33.49 34.08
C VAL A 538 35.94 34.19 35.42
N MET A 539 34.81 33.98 36.10
CA MET A 539 34.54 34.52 37.43
C MET A 539 34.30 33.39 38.43
N PHE A 540 34.94 33.51 39.58
CA PHE A 540 34.84 32.60 40.70
C PHE A 540 34.26 33.34 41.91
N ASP A 541 33.04 33.01 42.30
CA ASP A 541 32.40 33.54 43.49
C ASP A 541 32.74 32.68 44.71
N GLU A 542 33.39 33.29 45.70
CA GLU A 542 33.76 32.69 46.99
C GLU A 542 34.69 31.47 46.88
N LEU A 543 35.47 31.36 45.80
CA LEU A 543 36.42 30.25 45.59
C LEU A 543 37.44 30.12 46.71
N LEU A 544 38.17 31.20 46.98
CA LEU A 544 39.18 31.22 48.04
C LEU A 544 38.56 31.35 49.42
N ASP A 545 37.28 31.70 49.51
CA ASP A 545 36.54 31.87 50.75
C ASP A 545 35.97 30.55 51.28
N SER A 546 36.03 29.51 50.47
CA SER A 546 35.55 28.17 50.76
C SER A 546 36.39 27.47 51.86
N SER A 547 35.92 26.32 52.32
CA SER A 547 36.56 25.50 53.37
C SER A 547 37.81 24.74 52.87
N LEU A 548 38.55 25.34 51.95
CA LEU A 548 39.88 24.86 51.55
C LEU A 548 40.90 25.25 52.62
N ASP A 549 41.84 24.35 52.86
CA ASP A 549 43.05 24.60 53.64
C ASP A 549 44.06 25.42 52.82
N GLU A 550 45.16 25.82 53.47
CA GLU A 550 46.21 26.64 52.82
C GLU A 550 46.82 25.94 51.60
N LYS A 551 47.06 24.63 51.71
CA LYS A 551 47.57 23.80 50.61
C LYS A 551 46.59 23.76 49.43
N GLY A 552 45.31 23.53 49.68
CA GLY A 552 44.27 23.53 48.65
C GLY A 552 44.15 24.89 47.94
N VAL A 553 44.26 26.00 48.68
CA VAL A 553 44.29 27.34 48.09
C VAL A 553 45.49 27.53 47.15
N GLU A 554 46.67 27.07 47.55
CA GLU A 554 47.88 27.16 46.73
C GLU A 554 47.76 26.33 45.43
N LEU A 555 47.26 25.10 45.51
CA LEU A 555 47.03 24.24 44.34
C LEU A 555 46.08 24.90 43.33
N VAL A 556 44.97 25.46 43.82
CA VAL A 556 44.00 26.17 42.99
C VAL A 556 44.63 27.40 42.31
N LEU A 557 45.39 28.20 43.06
CA LEU A 557 46.06 29.38 42.50
C LEU A 557 47.10 29.01 41.44
N ASN A 558 47.81 27.90 41.62
CA ASN A 558 48.77 27.39 40.64
C ASN A 558 48.08 26.95 39.34
N ILE A 559 46.96 26.24 39.43
CA ILE A 559 46.14 25.89 38.26
C ILE A 559 45.65 27.17 37.57
N ILE A 560 45.12 28.14 38.31
CA ILE A 560 44.63 29.41 37.77
C ILE A 560 45.74 30.18 37.03
N ARG A 561 46.95 30.24 37.58
CA ARG A 561 48.10 30.90 36.93
C ARG A 561 48.49 30.21 35.63
N GLU A 562 48.63 28.88 35.65
CA GLU A 562 48.91 28.10 34.44
C GLU A 562 47.85 28.34 33.35
N ARG A 563 46.57 28.45 33.73
CA ARG A 563 45.50 28.76 32.77
C ARG A 563 45.63 30.17 32.20
N ILE A 564 45.91 31.16 33.03
CA ILE A 564 46.14 32.55 32.58
C ILE A 564 47.26 32.58 31.55
N ASP A 565 48.38 31.93 31.85
CA ASP A 565 49.57 31.92 30.98
C ASP A 565 49.31 31.15 29.67
N THR A 566 48.65 29.99 29.75
CA THR A 566 48.40 29.13 28.58
C THR A 566 47.36 29.74 27.64
N TYR A 567 46.38 30.45 28.18
CA TYR A 567 45.15 30.78 27.46
C TYR A 567 44.82 32.25 27.40
N SER A 568 45.66 33.10 28.01
CA SER A 568 45.44 34.53 28.10
C SER A 568 44.08 34.90 28.74
N GLU A 569 43.61 34.10 29.71
CA GLU A 569 42.32 34.30 30.38
C GLU A 569 42.36 35.47 31.39
N SER A 570 41.20 36.09 31.59
CA SER A 570 40.92 37.16 32.56
C SER A 570 40.10 36.56 33.70
N ILE A 571 40.78 36.11 34.74
CA ILE A 571 40.15 35.41 35.86
C ILE A 571 39.80 36.41 36.96
N TYR A 572 38.56 36.40 37.43
CA TYR A 572 38.04 37.27 38.49
C TYR A 572 37.66 36.44 39.72
N ILE A 573 38.41 36.58 40.81
CA ILE A 573 38.06 35.96 42.08
C ILE A 573 37.31 36.96 42.95
N ILE A 574 36.07 36.63 43.30
CA ILE A 574 35.28 37.37 44.28
C ILE A 574 35.58 36.77 45.65
N SER A 575 36.19 37.56 46.54
CA SER A 575 36.62 37.08 47.85
C SER A 575 36.45 38.11 48.96
N HIS A 576 36.15 37.66 50.18
CA HIS A 576 36.14 38.47 51.39
C HIS A 576 37.48 38.44 52.15
N ARG A 577 38.35 37.46 51.89
CA ARG A 577 39.69 37.36 52.50
C ARG A 577 40.59 38.52 52.05
N LYS A 578 41.24 39.20 53.01
CA LYS A 578 42.21 40.29 52.73
C LYS A 578 43.39 39.78 51.92
N GLU A 579 43.83 38.57 52.23
CA GLU A 579 45.02 37.94 51.66
C GLU A 579 44.87 37.63 50.16
N SER A 580 43.63 37.41 49.68
CA SER A 580 43.34 37.19 48.26
C SER A 580 43.83 38.34 47.38
N VAL A 581 43.87 39.57 47.90
CA VAL A 581 44.37 40.75 47.17
C VAL A 581 45.85 40.60 46.82
N LYS A 582 46.64 39.92 47.67
CA LYS A 582 48.07 39.68 47.41
C LYS A 582 48.30 38.72 46.24
N ALA A 583 47.32 37.88 45.92
CA ALA A 583 47.40 36.93 44.81
C ALA A 583 47.07 37.59 43.46
N ALA A 584 46.50 38.80 43.45
CA ALA A 584 46.10 39.50 42.22
C ALA A 584 47.33 39.88 41.38
N THR A 585 47.30 39.53 40.09
CA THR A 585 48.27 39.97 39.08
C THR A 585 47.69 41.02 38.14
N GLY A 586 46.37 41.20 38.14
CA GLY A 586 45.61 42.17 37.35
C GLY A 586 44.98 43.29 38.19
N ASP A 587 43.71 43.60 37.93
CA ASP A 587 42.94 44.63 38.64
C ASP A 587 42.45 44.15 40.02
N VAL A 588 42.42 45.07 40.98
CA VAL A 588 41.72 44.88 42.26
C VAL A 588 40.52 45.81 42.30
N VAL A 589 39.33 45.24 42.16
CA VAL A 589 38.06 45.98 42.21
C VAL A 589 37.59 46.04 43.66
N VAL A 590 37.64 47.23 44.26
CA VAL A 590 37.16 47.46 45.62
C VAL A 590 35.76 48.06 45.59
N LEU A 591 34.82 47.38 46.24
CA LEU A 591 33.46 47.85 46.44
C LEU A 591 33.27 48.32 47.88
N GLU A 592 32.48 49.37 48.04
CA GLU A 592 32.06 49.88 49.34
C GLU A 592 30.55 49.92 49.41
N LYS A 593 30.00 49.44 50.53
CA LYS A 593 28.56 49.59 50.81
C LYS A 593 28.34 50.59 51.93
N LYS A 594 27.53 51.62 51.66
CA LYS A 594 27.15 52.65 52.61
C LYS A 594 25.69 53.05 52.41
N ASN A 595 24.93 53.15 53.50
CA ASN A 595 23.50 53.41 53.54
C ASN A 595 22.68 52.49 52.61
N GLY A 596 23.05 51.21 52.54
CA GLY A 596 22.37 50.23 51.69
C GLY A 596 22.75 50.29 50.21
N ILE A 597 23.62 51.21 49.79
CA ILE A 597 24.07 51.41 48.41
C ILE A 597 25.52 50.96 48.24
N THR A 598 25.78 50.21 47.17
CA THR A 598 27.12 49.79 46.78
C THR A 598 27.69 50.68 45.69
N THR A 599 28.91 51.16 45.89
CA THR A 599 29.70 51.94 44.94
C THR A 599 31.09 51.33 44.77
N ARG A 600 31.75 51.63 43.64
CA ARG A 600 33.17 51.30 43.43
C ARG A 600 34.01 52.40 44.05
N VAL A 601 35.07 52.01 44.77
CA VAL A 601 36.04 52.95 45.35
C VAL A 601 37.45 52.60 44.87
N ASP A 602 38.33 53.59 44.86
CA ASP A 602 39.74 53.36 44.57
C ASP A 602 40.43 52.67 45.75
N LEU A 603 41.41 51.82 45.44
CA LEU A 603 42.18 51.12 46.45
C LEU A 603 43.07 52.12 47.19
N VAL A 604 42.64 52.55 48.37
CA VAL A 604 43.43 53.44 49.22
C VAL A 604 44.61 52.64 49.77
N ASN A 605 45.82 52.90 49.29
CA ASN A 605 47.05 52.44 49.92
C ASN A 605 47.16 53.11 51.30
N LYS A 606 46.56 52.51 52.33
CA LYS A 606 46.95 52.81 53.71
C LYS A 606 48.18 51.96 54.02
N THR A 607 49.34 52.46 53.64
CA THR A 607 50.57 52.25 54.42
C THR A 607 50.38 52.95 55.76
N GLU A 608 49.98 52.18 56.77
CA GLU A 608 50.33 52.39 58.18
C GLU A 608 50.60 51.01 58.80
#